data_AF-A0A3A0DRK2-F1
#
_entry.id   AF-A0A3A0DRK2-F1
#
_cell.length_a   1.000
_cell.length_b   1.000
_cell.length_c   1.000
_cell.angle_alpha   90.00
_cell.angle_beta   90.00
_cell.angle_gamma   90.00
#
_symmetry.space_group_name_H-M   'P 1'
#
loop_
_entity.id
_entity.type
_entity.pdbx_description
1 polymer ?
#
loop_
_entity_poly.entity_id
_entity_poly.type
_entity_poly.pdbx_seq_one_letter_code
_entity_poly.pdbx_strand_id
1 'polypeptide(L)'
;MKSANLVKRLLVALFILAGGWEVGRAAPAAKIISLNGEVKIRRGVEETWQPAAVGMLLESVDTILTFENAAAVLELNEGATFRLSGNTLLEMLDLRKITERELFLHLMSQKISKIPPADEKTRLRIGNVSSVHGEQKKTSRGPGSDSGERRQQETNGAKALLAQQYHPNAILKLHQILAKYPNVNDCGEIQFYLGQALEAINRPGQALDAYQAVIEQSRAAKCDDAVATQRLQAAQQNKKSLQK
;
A
#
# COMPACT_ATOMS: atom_id res chain seq x y z
N MET A 1 12.57 -6.27 -75.08
CA MET A 1 13.13 -7.00 -73.92
C MET A 1 13.80 -6.01 -72.99
N LYS A 2 13.64 -6.17 -71.65
CA LYS A 2 14.38 -5.49 -70.57
C LYS A 2 13.96 -4.05 -70.20
N SER A 3 12.95 -3.89 -69.33
CA SER A 3 12.86 -2.71 -68.42
C SER A 3 11.75 -2.78 -67.34
N ALA A 4 10.84 -3.75 -67.37
CA ALA A 4 9.66 -3.73 -66.48
C ALA A 4 9.79 -4.47 -65.13
N ASN A 5 10.90 -5.20 -64.86
CA ASN A 5 10.99 -6.11 -63.70
C ASN A 5 11.85 -5.62 -62.53
N LEU A 6 12.45 -4.43 -62.61
CA LEU A 6 13.36 -3.95 -61.56
C LEU A 6 12.65 -3.16 -60.44
N VAL A 7 11.54 -2.48 -60.74
CA VAL A 7 10.82 -1.64 -59.76
C VAL A 7 9.98 -2.48 -58.79
N LYS A 8 9.51 -3.66 -59.20
CA LYS A 8 8.74 -4.58 -58.33
C LYS A 8 9.55 -5.30 -57.26
N ARG A 9 10.89 -5.33 -57.37
CA ARG A 9 11.76 -5.97 -56.38
C ARG A 9 12.32 -5.01 -55.33
N LEU A 10 12.18 -3.69 -55.51
CA LEU A 10 12.65 -2.70 -54.54
C LEU A 10 11.59 -2.32 -53.48
N LEU A 11 10.32 -2.67 -53.70
CA LEU A 11 9.22 -2.35 -52.78
C LEU A 11 8.96 -3.42 -51.70
N VAL A 12 9.72 -4.52 -51.71
CA VAL A 12 9.57 -5.63 -50.74
C VAL A 12 10.60 -5.55 -49.60
N ALA A 13 11.61 -4.69 -49.70
CA ALA A 13 12.68 -4.57 -48.71
C ALA A 13 12.41 -3.51 -47.61
N LEU A 14 11.29 -2.80 -47.65
CA LEU A 14 10.96 -1.70 -46.72
C LEU A 14 9.86 -2.08 -45.71
N PHE A 15 9.82 -3.33 -45.25
CA PHE A 15 8.84 -3.80 -44.25
C PHE A 15 9.44 -4.57 -43.07
N ILE A 16 10.78 -4.71 -42.98
CA ILE A 16 11.43 -5.53 -41.94
C ILE A 16 12.00 -4.68 -40.78
N LEU A 17 11.93 -3.35 -40.86
CA LEU A 17 12.41 -2.45 -39.78
C LEU A 17 11.30 -1.88 -38.88
N ALA A 18 10.07 -2.39 -38.99
CA ALA A 18 9.08 -2.29 -37.91
C ALA A 18 9.34 -3.42 -36.91
N GLY A 19 10.56 -3.46 -36.36
CA GLY A 19 10.85 -4.24 -35.16
C GLY A 19 9.98 -3.66 -34.06
N GLY A 20 8.81 -4.26 -33.87
CA GLY A 20 7.86 -3.87 -32.84
C GLY A 20 8.62 -3.78 -31.53
N TRP A 21 8.72 -2.56 -31.01
CA TRP A 21 8.94 -2.38 -29.59
C TRP A 21 7.71 -2.96 -28.92
N GLU A 22 7.74 -4.26 -28.63
CA GLU A 22 6.96 -4.81 -27.54
C GLU A 22 7.47 -4.10 -26.29
N VAL A 23 6.90 -2.92 -26.04
CA VAL A 23 7.00 -2.26 -24.75
C VAL A 23 6.50 -3.30 -23.78
N GLY A 24 7.43 -3.93 -23.07
CA GLY A 24 7.15 -5.07 -22.21
C GLY A 24 6.04 -4.68 -21.25
N ARG A 25 4.81 -5.10 -21.56
CA ARG A 25 3.70 -4.91 -20.65
C ARG A 25 4.02 -5.73 -19.42
N ALA A 26 4.19 -5.05 -18.30
CA ALA A 26 4.37 -5.71 -17.02
C ALA A 26 3.24 -6.74 -16.86
N ALA A 27 3.58 -7.94 -16.41
CA ALA A 27 2.58 -8.95 -16.10
C ALA A 27 1.54 -8.36 -15.13
N PRO A 28 0.24 -8.69 -15.27
CA PRO A 28 -0.78 -8.21 -14.34
C PRO A 28 -0.39 -8.61 -12.91
N ALA A 29 -0.77 -7.82 -11.91
CA ALA A 29 -0.50 -8.16 -10.51
C ALA A 29 -1.47 -9.23 -9.99
N ALA A 30 -2.74 -9.16 -10.41
CA ALA A 30 -3.79 -10.07 -10.00
C ALA A 30 -4.92 -10.15 -11.03
N LYS A 31 -5.76 -11.18 -10.90
CA LYS A 31 -7.01 -11.36 -11.65
C LYS A 31 -8.17 -11.51 -10.68
N ILE A 32 -9.28 -10.85 -10.95
CA ILE A 32 -10.51 -11.02 -10.14
C ILE A 32 -11.18 -12.34 -10.54
N ILE A 33 -11.33 -13.27 -9.60
CA ILE A 33 -11.97 -14.58 -9.86
C ILE A 33 -13.36 -14.70 -9.23
N SER A 34 -13.67 -13.89 -8.22
CA SER A 34 -15.01 -13.84 -7.61
C SER A 34 -15.31 -12.46 -7.05
N LEU A 35 -16.57 -12.03 -7.19
CA LEU A 35 -17.10 -10.79 -6.63
C LEU A 35 -18.44 -11.07 -5.94
N ASN A 36 -18.65 -10.42 -4.81
CA ASN A 36 -19.93 -10.33 -4.12
C ASN A 36 -20.16 -8.87 -3.71
N GLY A 37 -21.36 -8.33 -3.90
CA GLY A 37 -21.68 -6.93 -3.59
C GLY A 37 -20.97 -5.89 -4.47
N GLU A 38 -20.92 -4.66 -3.99
CA GLU A 38 -20.33 -3.53 -4.72
C GLU A 38 -18.80 -3.50 -4.56
N VAL A 39 -18.09 -3.64 -5.68
CA VAL A 39 -16.63 -3.56 -5.74
C VAL A 39 -16.24 -2.59 -6.85
N LYS A 40 -15.34 -1.66 -6.52
CA LYS A 40 -14.82 -0.66 -7.46
C LYS A 40 -13.30 -0.77 -7.57
N ILE A 41 -12.79 -0.36 -8.72
CA ILE A 41 -11.36 -0.31 -9.00
C ILE A 41 -11.02 1.09 -9.49
N ARG A 42 -9.85 1.57 -9.12
CA ARG A 42 -9.24 2.76 -9.67
C ARG A 42 -7.97 2.35 -10.39
N ARG A 43 -7.86 2.70 -11.67
CA ARG A 43 -6.75 2.27 -12.55
C ARG A 43 -5.58 3.25 -12.48
N GLY A 44 -4.41 2.76 -12.09
CA GLY A 44 -3.19 3.57 -11.98
C GLY A 44 -3.39 4.94 -11.31
N VAL A 45 -3.09 6.01 -12.06
CA VAL A 45 -3.19 7.41 -11.59
C VAL A 45 -4.54 8.07 -11.92
N GLU A 46 -5.48 7.32 -12.50
CA GLU A 46 -6.83 7.85 -12.78
C GLU A 46 -7.55 8.21 -11.47
N GLU A 47 -8.34 9.28 -11.50
CA GLU A 47 -9.08 9.72 -10.32
C GLU A 47 -10.46 9.07 -10.20
N THR A 48 -10.91 8.35 -11.24
CA THR A 48 -12.26 7.79 -11.32
C THR A 48 -12.32 6.34 -10.85
N TRP A 49 -13.30 6.05 -10.01
CA TRP A 49 -13.64 4.68 -9.62
C TRP A 49 -14.56 4.03 -10.66
N GLN A 50 -14.20 2.85 -11.13
CA GLN A 50 -14.95 2.06 -12.10
C GLN A 50 -15.46 0.76 -11.46
N PRO A 51 -16.65 0.25 -11.84
CA PRO A 51 -17.13 -1.04 -11.34
C PRO A 51 -16.17 -2.19 -11.70
N ALA A 52 -15.92 -3.08 -10.74
CA ALA A 52 -15.13 -4.28 -10.96
C ALA A 52 -15.94 -5.38 -11.68
N ALA A 53 -15.25 -6.23 -12.44
CA ALA A 53 -15.85 -7.40 -13.08
C ALA A 53 -14.98 -8.65 -12.85
N VAL A 54 -15.62 -9.82 -12.78
CA VAL A 54 -14.92 -11.11 -12.75
C VAL A 54 -14.15 -11.30 -14.06
N GLY A 55 -12.93 -11.82 -13.97
CA GLY A 55 -12.00 -11.97 -15.08
C GLY A 55 -11.12 -10.74 -15.34
N MET A 56 -11.40 -9.61 -14.69
CA MET A 56 -10.63 -8.39 -14.85
C MET A 56 -9.20 -8.56 -14.32
N LEU A 57 -8.22 -8.22 -15.17
CA LEU A 57 -6.81 -8.17 -14.81
C LEU A 57 -6.51 -6.82 -14.16
N LEU A 58 -5.76 -6.84 -13.06
CA LEU A 58 -5.35 -5.68 -12.28
C LEU A 58 -3.85 -5.48 -12.43
N GLU A 59 -3.41 -4.25 -12.67
CA GLU A 59 -2.00 -3.87 -12.72
C GLU A 59 -1.47 -3.57 -11.31
N SER A 60 -0.14 -3.52 -11.14
CA SER A 60 0.47 -3.24 -9.82
C SER A 60 0.13 -1.85 -9.26
N VAL A 61 -0.27 -0.91 -10.11
CA VAL A 61 -0.62 0.45 -9.73
C VAL A 61 -2.10 0.64 -9.43
N ASP A 62 -2.92 -0.41 -9.62
CA ASP A 62 -4.35 -0.32 -9.41
C ASP A 62 -4.72 -0.36 -7.93
N THR A 63 -5.87 0.23 -7.59
CA THR A 63 -6.46 0.17 -6.26
C THR A 63 -7.83 -0.50 -6.33
N ILE A 64 -8.12 -1.42 -5.42
CA ILE A 64 -9.44 -2.04 -5.28
C ILE A 64 -10.13 -1.56 -4.01
N LEU A 65 -11.44 -1.34 -4.10
CA LEU A 65 -12.31 -0.90 -3.01
C LEU A 65 -13.53 -1.84 -2.93
N THR A 66 -13.75 -2.44 -1.77
CA THR A 66 -14.97 -3.19 -1.43
C THR A 66 -15.81 -2.37 -0.45
N PHE A 67 -17.12 -2.33 -0.65
CA PHE A 67 -18.07 -1.67 0.27
C PHE A 67 -18.52 -2.61 1.40
N GLU A 68 -19.33 -2.12 2.36
CA GLU A 68 -19.64 -2.80 3.63
C GLU A 68 -20.06 -4.28 3.52
N ASN A 69 -20.92 -4.62 2.56
CA ASN A 69 -21.40 -5.99 2.33
C ASN A 69 -20.79 -6.66 1.10
N ALA A 70 -19.63 -6.16 0.65
CA ALA A 70 -18.96 -6.67 -0.53
C ALA A 70 -17.79 -7.59 -0.17
N ALA A 71 -17.39 -8.43 -1.12
CA ALA A 71 -16.19 -9.25 -1.03
C ALA A 71 -15.60 -9.46 -2.43
N ALA A 72 -14.29 -9.64 -2.49
CA ALA A 72 -13.59 -9.97 -3.71
C ALA A 72 -12.58 -11.08 -3.45
N VAL A 73 -12.41 -11.98 -4.42
CA VAL A 73 -11.33 -12.97 -4.42
C VAL A 73 -10.46 -12.72 -5.64
N LEU A 74 -9.17 -12.54 -5.39
CA LEU A 74 -8.15 -12.29 -6.37
C LEU A 74 -7.29 -13.54 -6.55
N GLU A 75 -6.92 -13.85 -7.77
CA GLU A 75 -5.88 -14.82 -8.14
C GLU A 75 -4.60 -14.04 -8.45
N LEU A 76 -3.51 -14.38 -7.77
CA LEU A 76 -2.19 -13.78 -7.97
C LEU A 76 -1.40 -14.57 -9.01
N ASN A 77 -0.32 -13.99 -9.54
CA ASN A 77 0.51 -14.61 -10.58
C ASN A 77 1.07 -16.00 -10.24
N GLU A 78 1.21 -16.31 -8.95
CA GLU A 78 1.71 -17.59 -8.48
C GLU A 78 0.59 -18.64 -8.26
N GLY A 79 -0.65 -18.34 -8.67
CA GLY A 79 -1.84 -19.17 -8.42
C GLY A 79 -2.39 -19.08 -6.99
N ALA A 80 -1.73 -18.31 -6.12
CA ALA A 80 -2.23 -18.00 -4.78
C ALA A 80 -3.52 -17.18 -4.88
N THR A 81 -4.44 -17.38 -3.92
CA THR A 81 -5.65 -16.56 -3.83
C THR A 81 -5.53 -15.55 -2.70
N PHE A 82 -6.08 -14.35 -2.91
CA PHE A 82 -6.18 -13.29 -1.92
C PHE A 82 -7.63 -12.86 -1.75
N ARG A 83 -8.14 -12.90 -0.52
CA ARG A 83 -9.54 -12.57 -0.20
C ARG A 83 -9.64 -11.19 0.42
N LEU A 84 -10.62 -10.42 -0.03
CA LEU A 84 -10.99 -9.11 0.49
C LEU A 84 -12.39 -9.19 1.07
N SER A 85 -12.54 -8.72 2.30
CA SER A 85 -13.82 -8.55 2.98
C SER A 85 -14.45 -7.20 2.66
N GLY A 86 -15.60 -6.91 3.25
CA GLY A 86 -16.27 -5.62 3.08
C GLY A 86 -15.48 -4.45 3.65
N ASN A 87 -15.83 -3.26 3.18
CA ASN A 87 -15.26 -1.97 3.59
C ASN A 87 -13.72 -1.99 3.59
N THR A 88 -13.11 -2.44 2.49
CA THR A 88 -11.65 -2.63 2.37
C THR A 88 -11.10 -1.87 1.18
N LEU A 89 -10.01 -1.11 1.40
CA LEU A 89 -9.24 -0.47 0.34
C LEU A 89 -7.85 -1.10 0.31
N LEU A 90 -7.44 -1.60 -0.86
CA LEU A 90 -6.12 -2.23 -1.03
C LEU A 90 -5.48 -1.79 -2.36
N GLU A 91 -4.19 -1.48 -2.32
CA GLU A 91 -3.40 -1.22 -3.52
C GLU A 91 -2.77 -2.52 -4.00
N MET A 92 -2.76 -2.79 -5.30
CA MET A 92 -2.19 -4.04 -5.84
C MET A 92 -0.69 -4.16 -5.60
N LEU A 93 0.01 -3.02 -5.46
CA LEU A 93 1.40 -2.98 -5.05
C LEU A 93 1.63 -3.63 -3.67
N ASP A 94 0.63 -3.55 -2.77
CA ASP A 94 0.69 -4.14 -1.43
C ASP A 94 0.63 -5.68 -1.46
N LEU A 95 0.29 -6.30 -2.60
CA LEU A 95 0.26 -7.76 -2.76
C LEU A 95 1.58 -8.35 -3.26
N ARG A 96 2.53 -7.50 -3.67
CA ARG A 96 3.87 -7.94 -4.06
C ARG A 96 4.58 -8.53 -2.84
N LYS A 97 5.24 -9.68 -2.98
CA LYS A 97 6.10 -10.20 -1.90
C LYS A 97 7.20 -9.19 -1.57
N ILE A 98 7.27 -8.81 -0.29
CA ILE A 98 8.32 -7.94 0.23
C ILE A 98 9.23 -8.77 1.11
N THR A 99 10.52 -8.76 0.80
CA THR A 99 11.52 -9.43 1.61
C THR A 99 11.79 -8.67 2.90
N GLU A 100 12.30 -9.36 3.94
CA GLU A 100 12.72 -8.68 5.18
C GLU A 100 13.76 -7.57 4.93
N ARG A 101 14.62 -7.76 3.92
CA ARG A 101 15.64 -6.78 3.55
C ARG A 101 15.01 -5.51 2.97
N GLU A 102 14.04 -5.65 2.08
CA GLU A 102 13.29 -4.51 1.53
C GLU A 102 12.48 -3.80 2.62
N LEU A 103 11.84 -4.56 3.51
CA LEU A 103 11.15 -4.00 4.67
C LEU A 103 12.11 -3.18 5.54
N PHE A 104 13.27 -3.73 5.88
CA PHE A 104 14.29 -3.02 6.65
C PHE A 104 14.73 -1.72 5.96
N LEU A 105 15.05 -1.78 4.66
CA LEU A 105 15.46 -0.60 3.90
C LEU A 105 14.36 0.47 3.90
N HIS A 106 13.10 0.08 3.74
CA HIS A 106 11.98 1.01 3.79
C HIS A 106 11.84 1.67 5.16
N LEU A 107 11.88 0.90 6.25
CA LEU A 107 11.79 1.43 7.61
C LEU A 107 12.96 2.34 7.96
N MET A 108 14.18 2.02 7.49
CA MET A 108 15.35 2.90 7.66
C MET A 108 15.20 4.20 6.90
N SER A 109 14.73 4.14 5.64
CA SER A 109 14.44 5.35 4.86
C SER A 109 13.43 6.26 5.57
N GLN A 110 12.38 5.68 6.19
CA GLN A 110 11.40 6.43 6.97
C GLN A 110 11.99 7.05 8.25
N LYS A 111 12.97 6.40 8.89
CA LYS A 111 13.64 6.98 10.06
C LYS A 111 14.59 8.10 9.67
N ILE A 112 15.37 7.92 8.60
CA ILE A 112 16.32 8.92 8.10
C ILE A 112 15.60 10.19 7.66
N SER A 113 14.44 10.08 7.00
CA SER A 113 13.67 11.25 6.56
C SER A 113 13.10 12.09 7.71
N LYS A 114 13.06 11.55 8.94
CA LYS A 114 12.63 12.26 10.16
C LYS A 114 13.78 12.95 10.89
N ILE A 115 15.02 12.72 10.48
CA ILE A 115 16.18 13.39 11.07
C ILE A 115 16.19 14.83 10.53
N PRO A 116 16.13 15.86 11.40
CA PRO A 116 16.22 17.25 10.94
C PRO A 116 17.56 17.45 10.22
N PRO A 117 17.61 18.26 9.15
CA PRO A 117 18.87 18.60 8.51
C PRO A 117 19.80 19.24 9.55
N ALA A 118 21.09 18.91 9.50
CA ALA A 118 22.08 19.47 10.41
C ALA A 118 22.00 21.00 10.42
N ASP A 119 22.19 21.59 11.61
CA ASP A 119 22.09 23.02 11.87
C ASP A 119 22.80 23.86 10.79
N GLU A 120 22.20 25.01 10.49
CA GLU A 120 22.59 25.93 9.42
C GLU A 120 24.09 26.29 9.40
N LYS A 121 24.75 26.21 10.57
CA LYS A 121 26.20 26.41 10.76
C LYS A 121 27.09 25.37 10.07
N THR A 122 26.52 24.27 9.58
CA THR A 122 27.22 23.21 8.81
C THR A 122 26.77 23.10 7.36
N ARG A 123 25.90 24.01 6.88
CA ARG A 123 25.52 24.03 5.46
C ARG A 123 26.70 24.47 4.60
N LEU A 124 27.19 23.54 3.78
CA LEU A 124 27.97 23.89 2.59
C LEU A 124 27.12 24.86 1.76
N ARG A 125 27.61 26.09 1.59
CA ARG A 125 26.98 27.09 0.71
C ARG A 125 27.10 26.61 -0.74
N ILE A 126 26.17 25.78 -1.18
CA ILE A 126 26.00 25.45 -2.59
C ILE A 126 25.43 26.71 -3.23
N GLY A 127 26.19 27.32 -4.15
CA GLY A 127 25.77 28.52 -4.87
C GLY A 127 24.42 28.32 -5.56
N ASN A 128 23.62 29.38 -5.60
CA ASN A 128 22.26 29.40 -6.15
C ASN A 128 22.19 28.75 -7.54
N VAL A 129 21.87 27.47 -7.58
CA VAL A 129 21.38 26.81 -8.79
C VAL A 129 19.88 27.07 -8.86
N SER A 130 19.45 27.65 -9.98
CA SER A 130 18.05 27.88 -10.31
C SER A 130 17.28 26.56 -10.20
N SER A 131 16.56 26.37 -9.09
CA SER A 131 15.61 25.28 -8.96
C SER A 131 14.32 25.72 -9.60
N VAL A 132 13.98 25.09 -10.73
CA VAL A 132 12.66 25.23 -11.34
C VAL A 132 11.65 24.69 -10.34
N HIS A 133 10.97 25.60 -9.64
CA HIS A 133 9.90 25.25 -8.72
C HIS A 133 8.74 24.74 -9.57
N GLY A 134 8.54 23.42 -9.55
CA GLY A 134 7.27 22.84 -9.95
C GLY A 134 6.16 23.55 -9.19
N GLU A 135 5.16 23.99 -9.94
CA GLU A 135 3.99 24.73 -9.50
C GLU A 135 3.52 24.24 -8.12
N GLN A 136 3.46 25.16 -7.16
CA GLN A 136 3.00 24.88 -5.81
C GLN A 136 1.64 24.20 -5.93
N LYS A 137 1.63 22.89 -5.67
CA LYS A 137 0.43 22.08 -5.64
C LYS A 137 -0.42 22.66 -4.53
N LYS A 138 -1.37 23.55 -4.88
CA LYS A 138 -2.44 23.98 -3.99
C LYS A 138 -2.97 22.69 -3.40
N THR A 139 -2.89 22.57 -2.07
CA THR A 139 -3.55 21.51 -1.32
C THR A 139 -5.05 21.72 -1.53
N SER A 140 -5.57 21.29 -2.68
CA SER A 140 -6.98 21.09 -2.89
C SER A 140 -7.37 20.03 -1.87
N ARG A 141 -7.95 20.49 -0.75
CA ARG A 141 -8.80 19.66 0.08
C ARG A 141 -9.82 19.04 -0.88
N GLY A 142 -9.59 17.77 -1.22
CA GLY A 142 -10.61 16.93 -1.82
C GLY A 142 -11.85 16.89 -0.92
N PRO A 143 -13.01 16.51 -1.47
CA PRO A 143 -14.32 16.72 -0.88
C PRO A 143 -14.35 16.25 0.58
N GLY A 144 -14.73 17.18 1.45
CA GLY A 144 -14.62 17.13 2.92
C GLY A 144 -15.61 16.21 3.63
N SER A 145 -15.91 15.03 3.10
CA SER A 145 -16.45 13.95 3.89
C SER A 145 -15.48 12.79 3.84
N ASP A 146 -15.02 12.38 5.02
CA ASP A 146 -14.51 11.04 5.24
C ASP A 146 -12.99 10.80 5.09
N SER A 147 -12.24 11.35 6.05
CA SER A 147 -10.93 10.79 6.41
C SER A 147 -11.07 9.54 7.30
N GLY A 148 -12.28 9.25 7.79
CA GLY A 148 -12.57 8.24 8.81
C GLY A 148 -12.85 6.86 8.22
N GLU A 149 -13.87 6.73 7.37
CA GLU A 149 -14.17 5.53 6.57
C GLU A 149 -12.98 5.19 5.67
N ARG A 150 -12.35 6.17 4.99
CA ARG A 150 -11.19 5.88 4.14
C ARG A 150 -10.03 5.29 4.94
N ARG A 151 -9.75 5.85 6.12
CA ARG A 151 -8.76 5.27 7.04
C ARG A 151 -9.21 3.87 7.47
N GLN A 152 -10.49 3.69 7.83
CA GLN A 152 -11.01 2.39 8.22
C GLN A 152 -10.84 1.35 7.11
N GLN A 153 -11.09 1.73 5.86
CA GLN A 153 -10.91 0.89 4.68
C GLN A 153 -9.44 0.52 4.47
N GLU A 154 -8.52 1.47 4.62
CA GLU A 154 -7.07 1.23 4.56
C GLU A 154 -6.62 0.31 5.70
N THR A 155 -7.12 0.50 6.93
CA THR A 155 -6.85 -0.36 8.07
C THR A 155 -7.40 -1.77 7.85
N ASN A 156 -8.60 -1.92 7.29
CA ASN A 156 -9.16 -3.22 6.93
C ASN A 156 -8.33 -3.92 5.84
N GLY A 157 -7.76 -3.16 4.89
CA GLY A 157 -6.80 -3.67 3.93
C GLY A 157 -5.54 -4.23 4.60
N ALA A 158 -4.98 -3.50 5.57
CA ALA A 158 -3.86 -3.98 6.37
C ALA A 158 -4.19 -5.24 7.18
N LYS A 159 -5.39 -5.33 7.76
CA LYS A 159 -5.86 -6.56 8.45
C LYS A 159 -5.98 -7.73 7.49
N ALA A 160 -6.47 -7.51 6.26
CA ALA A 160 -6.56 -8.56 5.23
C ALA A 160 -5.17 -9.09 4.84
N LEU A 161 -4.16 -8.21 4.75
CA LEU A 161 -2.76 -8.61 4.56
C LEU A 161 -2.26 -9.47 5.73
N LEU A 162 -2.51 -9.02 6.96
CA LEU A 162 -2.09 -9.74 8.17
C LEU A 162 -2.74 -11.13 8.27
N ALA A 163 -4.06 -11.22 8.05
CA ALA A 163 -4.82 -12.47 8.10
C ALA A 163 -4.35 -13.50 7.07
N GLN A 164 -3.76 -13.05 5.96
CA GLN A 164 -3.24 -13.89 4.87
C GLN A 164 -1.71 -14.01 4.89
N GLN A 165 -1.07 -13.72 6.03
CA GLN A 165 0.36 -13.91 6.27
C GLN A 165 1.30 -13.00 5.45
N TYR A 166 0.79 -11.91 4.88
CA TYR A 166 1.61 -10.86 4.25
C TYR A 166 2.15 -9.89 5.31
N HIS A 167 2.86 -10.42 6.32
CA HIS A 167 3.29 -9.64 7.50
C HIS A 167 4.15 -8.41 7.15
N PRO A 168 5.18 -8.49 6.28
CA PRO A 168 5.96 -7.31 5.89
C PRO A 168 5.12 -6.22 5.24
N ASN A 169 4.18 -6.62 4.37
CA ASN A 169 3.28 -5.71 3.67
C ASN A 169 2.30 -5.04 4.64
N ALA A 170 1.76 -5.80 5.58
CA ALA A 170 0.90 -5.27 6.63
C ALA A 170 1.64 -4.22 7.47
N ILE A 171 2.90 -4.47 7.86
CA ILE A 171 3.74 -3.50 8.58
C ILE A 171 3.90 -2.20 7.80
N LEU A 172 4.25 -2.28 6.52
CA LEU A 172 4.41 -1.10 5.66
C LEU A 172 3.10 -0.32 5.55
N LYS A 173 1.98 -1.01 5.32
CA LYS A 173 0.68 -0.38 5.20
C LYS A 173 0.27 0.33 6.49
N LEU A 174 0.45 -0.30 7.64
CA LEU A 174 0.12 0.29 8.94
C LEU A 174 1.00 1.52 9.24
N HIS A 175 2.30 1.49 8.91
CA HIS A 175 3.14 2.68 9.01
C HIS A 175 2.72 3.80 8.06
N GLN A 176 2.31 3.47 6.83
CA GLN A 176 1.77 4.45 5.89
C GLN A 176 0.50 5.11 6.43
N ILE A 177 -0.41 4.32 7.02
CA ILE A 177 -1.64 4.83 7.66
C ILE A 177 -1.28 5.77 8.82
N LEU A 178 -0.37 5.36 9.73
CA LEU A 178 0.07 6.22 10.86
C LEU A 178 0.72 7.53 10.39
N ALA A 179 1.52 7.48 9.32
CA ALA A 179 2.15 8.68 8.75
C ALA A 179 1.12 9.60 8.09
N LYS A 180 0.10 9.04 7.44
CA LYS A 180 -0.96 9.76 6.74
C LYS A 180 -2.00 10.36 7.70
N TYR A 181 -2.23 9.70 8.85
CA TYR A 181 -3.23 10.07 9.85
C TYR A 181 -2.62 10.21 11.26
N PRO A 182 -1.74 11.20 11.50
CA PRO A 182 -0.93 11.27 12.74
C PRO A 182 -1.74 11.54 14.02
N ASN A 183 -2.92 12.16 13.90
CA ASN A 183 -3.75 12.57 15.04
C ASN A 183 -5.01 11.69 15.19
N VAL A 184 -4.98 10.46 14.67
CA VAL A 184 -6.14 9.58 14.79
C VAL A 184 -6.26 9.02 16.20
N ASN A 185 -7.46 9.12 16.76
CA ASN A 185 -7.82 8.38 17.97
C ASN A 185 -8.59 7.11 17.58
N ASP A 186 -7.87 6.02 17.30
CA ASP A 186 -8.39 4.69 16.96
C ASP A 186 -8.27 3.70 18.13
N CYS A 187 -8.08 4.23 19.35
CA CYS A 187 -7.89 3.43 20.56
C CYS A 187 -6.73 2.42 20.47
N GLY A 188 -5.70 2.74 19.67
CA GLY A 188 -4.54 1.87 19.47
C GLY A 188 -4.81 0.69 18.54
N GLU A 189 -5.84 0.73 17.70
CA GLU A 189 -6.14 -0.34 16.75
C GLU A 189 -4.96 -0.61 15.79
N ILE A 190 -4.51 0.43 15.10
CA ILE A 190 -3.44 0.34 14.11
C ILE A 190 -2.15 -0.14 14.78
N GLN A 191 -1.83 0.38 15.98
CA GLN A 191 -0.66 -0.02 16.76
C GLN A 191 -0.74 -1.48 17.21
N PHE A 192 -1.92 -1.97 17.58
CA PHE A 192 -2.12 -3.35 17.99
C PHE A 192 -1.82 -4.32 16.84
N TYR A 193 -2.38 -4.07 15.66
CA TYR A 193 -2.10 -4.89 14.47
C TYR A 193 -0.65 -4.76 14.00
N LEU A 194 -0.02 -3.60 14.20
CA LEU A 194 1.40 -3.42 13.91
C LEU A 194 2.25 -4.29 14.83
N GLY A 195 1.93 -4.32 16.12
CA GLY A 195 2.58 -5.22 17.09
C GLY A 195 2.45 -6.69 16.70
N GLN A 196 1.24 -7.13 16.32
CA GLN A 196 1.01 -8.51 15.86
C GLN A 196 1.83 -8.86 14.61
N ALA A 197 1.89 -7.95 13.64
CA ALA A 197 2.63 -8.18 12.41
C ALA A 197 4.15 -8.24 12.68
N LEU A 198 4.67 -7.40 13.59
CA LEU A 198 6.08 -7.40 14.02
C LEU A 198 6.47 -8.64 14.81
N GLU A 199 5.57 -9.12 15.67
CA GLU A 199 5.74 -10.38 16.40
C GLU A 199 5.86 -11.55 15.43
N ALA A 200 4.98 -11.62 14.41
CA ALA A 200 4.98 -12.67 13.40
C ALA A 200 6.28 -12.76 12.57
N ILE A 201 7.06 -11.67 12.48
CA ILE A 201 8.38 -11.64 11.82
C ILE A 201 9.56 -11.61 12.81
N ASN A 202 9.35 -12.05 14.05
CA ASN A 202 10.37 -12.11 15.09
C ASN A 202 11.10 -10.77 15.32
N ARG A 203 10.35 -9.67 15.44
CA ARG A 203 10.86 -8.34 15.83
C ARG A 203 10.31 -7.92 17.20
N PRO A 204 10.64 -8.65 18.28
CA PRO A 204 10.00 -8.50 19.59
C PRO A 204 10.16 -7.11 20.19
N GLY A 205 11.33 -6.46 20.02
CA GLY A 205 11.55 -5.10 20.52
C GLY A 205 10.60 -4.08 19.89
N GLN A 206 10.41 -4.14 18.56
CA GLN A 206 9.49 -3.24 17.88
C GLN A 206 8.02 -3.57 18.19
N ALA A 207 7.71 -4.85 18.36
CA ALA A 207 6.38 -5.27 18.79
C ALA A 207 6.05 -4.76 20.21
N LEU A 208 7.01 -4.81 21.14
CA LEU A 208 6.90 -4.24 22.48
C LEU A 208 6.60 -2.74 22.44
N ASP A 209 7.32 -1.99 21.61
CA ASP A 209 7.09 -0.55 21.42
C ASP A 209 5.67 -0.28 20.90
N ALA A 210 5.22 -1.05 19.92
CA ALA A 210 3.87 -0.93 19.36
C ALA A 210 2.78 -1.23 20.41
N TYR A 211 2.91 -2.32 21.18
CA TYR A 211 1.97 -2.64 22.25
C TYR A 211 1.99 -1.63 23.40
N GLN A 212 3.15 -1.05 23.70
CA GLN A 212 3.23 0.06 24.66
C GLN A 212 2.45 1.28 24.18
N ALA A 213 2.55 1.62 22.89
CA ALA A 213 1.77 2.70 22.29
C ALA A 213 0.25 2.45 22.37
N VAL A 214 -0.21 1.20 22.20
CA VAL A 214 -1.62 0.83 22.43
C VAL A 214 -2.05 1.20 23.85
N ILE A 215 -1.27 0.79 24.86
CA ILE A 215 -1.60 1.02 26.28
C ILE A 215 -1.67 2.51 26.59
N GLU A 216 -0.71 3.29 26.08
CA GLU A 216 -0.67 4.74 26.27
C GLU A 216 -1.87 5.44 25.62
N GLN A 217 -2.18 5.06 24.37
CA GLN A 217 -3.28 5.65 23.63
C GLN A 217 -4.63 5.30 24.25
N SER A 218 -4.88 4.05 24.64
CA SER A 218 -6.14 3.67 25.30
C SER A 218 -6.36 4.44 26.62
N ARG A 219 -5.28 4.70 27.39
CA ARG A 219 -5.36 5.52 28.61
C ARG A 219 -5.66 6.99 28.31
N ALA A 220 -5.03 7.56 27.29
CA ALA A 220 -5.24 8.95 26.91
C ALA A 220 -6.63 9.20 26.33
N ALA A 221 -7.14 8.26 25.55
CA ALA A 221 -8.37 8.39 24.78
C ALA A 221 -9.66 8.03 25.54
N LYS A 222 -9.57 7.41 26.74
CA LYS A 222 -10.71 6.87 27.49
C LYS A 222 -11.62 5.99 26.61
N CYS A 223 -11.00 5.00 25.98
CA CYS A 223 -11.73 4.07 25.11
C CYS A 223 -12.49 3.05 25.96
N ASP A 224 -13.82 3.19 26.02
CA ASP A 224 -14.68 2.40 26.90
C ASP A 224 -15.41 1.25 26.16
N ASP A 225 -15.09 1.01 24.89
CA ASP A 225 -15.71 -0.09 24.14
C ASP A 225 -15.06 -1.45 24.47
N ALA A 226 -15.87 -2.51 24.37
CA ALA A 226 -15.46 -3.87 24.71
C ALA A 226 -14.28 -4.35 23.85
N VAL A 227 -14.24 -3.94 22.57
CA VAL A 227 -13.20 -4.34 21.62
C VAL A 227 -11.87 -3.65 21.95
N ALA A 228 -11.88 -2.38 22.33
CA ALA A 228 -10.70 -1.67 22.84
C ALA A 228 -10.19 -2.27 24.14
N THR A 229 -11.10 -2.64 25.05
CA THR A 229 -10.72 -3.29 26.32
C THR A 229 -10.05 -4.64 26.08
N GLN A 230 -10.61 -5.47 25.19
CA GLN A 230 -10.03 -6.75 24.83
C GLN A 230 -8.65 -6.57 24.17
N ARG A 231 -8.50 -5.63 23.24
CA ARG A 231 -7.22 -5.30 22.60
C ARG A 231 -6.18 -4.85 23.63
N LEU A 232 -6.57 -4.01 24.58
CA LEU A 232 -5.68 -3.54 25.64
C LEU A 232 -5.18 -4.71 26.50
N GLN A 233 -6.08 -5.62 26.89
CA GLN A 233 -5.71 -6.82 27.65
C GLN A 233 -4.77 -7.73 26.84
N ALA A 234 -5.08 -7.96 25.55
CA ALA A 234 -4.22 -8.74 24.66
C ALA A 234 -2.83 -8.09 24.50
N ALA A 235 -2.77 -6.77 24.30
CA ALA A 235 -1.50 -6.04 24.21
C ALA A 235 -0.67 -6.18 25.51
N GLN A 236 -1.32 -6.12 26.68
CA GLN A 236 -0.63 -6.33 27.97
C GLN A 236 -0.12 -7.78 28.12
N GLN A 237 -0.88 -8.77 27.68
CA GLN A 237 -0.48 -10.17 27.71
C GLN A 237 0.70 -10.42 26.77
N ASN A 238 0.62 -9.96 25.52
CA ASN A 238 1.70 -10.09 24.53
C ASN A 238 2.96 -9.34 24.98
N LYS A 239 2.80 -8.15 25.57
CA LYS A 239 3.93 -7.44 26.15
C LYS A 239 4.64 -8.27 27.23
N LYS A 240 3.89 -8.92 28.13
CA LYS A 240 4.45 -9.76 29.19
C LYS A 240 5.11 -11.02 28.66
N SER A 241 4.59 -11.64 27.59
CA SER A 241 5.20 -12.83 26.99
C SER A 241 6.54 -12.50 26.32
N LEU A 242 6.62 -11.35 25.64
CA LEU A 242 7.85 -10.89 24.96
C LEU A 242 8.95 -10.41 25.91
N GLN A 243 8.65 -10.20 27.19
CA GLN A 243 9.62 -9.80 28.22
C GLN A 243 10.25 -10.99 28.96
N LYS A 244 9.76 -12.20 28.74
CA LYS A 244 10.32 -13.44 29.32
C LYS A 244 11.43 -14.00 28.43
#